data_AF-A0A5C6ZC84-F1
#
_entry.id   AF-A0A5C6ZC84-F1
#
_cell.length_a   1.000
_cell.length_b   1.000
_cell.length_c   1.000
_cell.angle_alpha   90.00
_cell.angle_beta   90.00
_cell.angle_gamma   90.00
#
_symmetry.space_group_name_H-M   'P 1'
#
loop_
_entity.id
_entity.type
_entity.pdbx_description
1 polymer ?
#
loop_
_entity_poly.entity_id
_entity_poly.type
_entity_poly.pdbx_seq_one_letter_code
_entity_poly.pdbx_strand_id
1 'polypeptide(L)'
;MRNRIWAELTQSKHNIEFTSTYSDRQRFVLRIFNMGILAFSSAGIMGWKIWENLPLIACIVIAGISLLRLLQPHLIMNEKQLKNLDDIHRFYADYYNRIEKLWYDFESGRITEEQATKVFFKIKKLETDINPIIAETIRSKPKGIVKKCKKNTDEYFKLVFNT
;
A
#
# COMPACT_ATOMS: atom_id res chain seq x y z
N MET A 1 -2.42 -29.29 -9.97
CA MET A 1 -1.76 -28.17 -9.24
C MET A 1 -1.61 -26.86 -10.02
N ARG A 2 -1.42 -26.90 -11.34
CA ARG A 2 -1.28 -25.74 -12.24
C ARG A 2 -2.20 -24.53 -11.92
N ASN A 3 -3.52 -24.69 -12.01
CA ASN A 3 -4.45 -23.56 -11.79
C ASN A 3 -4.33 -22.89 -10.41
N ARG A 4 -3.89 -23.62 -9.38
CA ARG A 4 -3.66 -23.05 -8.04
C ARG A 4 -2.41 -22.17 -8.00
N ILE A 5 -1.32 -22.61 -8.63
CA ILE A 5 -0.09 -21.82 -8.74
C ILE A 5 -0.35 -20.55 -9.55
N TRP A 6 -1.12 -20.66 -10.64
CA TRP A 6 -1.52 -19.51 -11.47
C TRP A 6 -2.40 -18.49 -10.72
N ALA A 7 -3.38 -18.98 -9.96
CA ALA A 7 -4.24 -18.10 -9.16
C ALA A 7 -3.44 -17.33 -8.10
N GLU A 8 -2.53 -18.01 -7.40
CA GLU A 8 -1.66 -17.39 -6.39
C GLU A 8 -0.65 -16.42 -7.03
N LEU A 9 -0.11 -16.73 -8.20
CA LEU A 9 0.75 -15.83 -8.98
C LEU A 9 0.01 -14.52 -9.32
N THR A 10 -1.25 -14.65 -9.79
CA THR A 10 -2.11 -13.49 -10.12
C THR A 10 -2.43 -12.67 -8.87
N GLN A 11 -2.80 -13.34 -7.78
CA GLN A 11 -3.09 -12.70 -6.49
C GLN A 11 -1.85 -11.98 -5.92
N SER A 12 -0.67 -12.57 -6.04
CA SER A 12 0.59 -11.99 -5.58
C SER A 12 0.91 -10.71 -6.33
N LYS A 13 0.79 -10.72 -7.67
CA LYS A 13 1.00 -9.54 -8.51
C LYS A 13 0.01 -8.41 -8.16
N HIS A 14 -1.25 -8.77 -7.93
CA HIS A 14 -2.27 -7.83 -7.47
C HIS A 14 -1.90 -7.20 -6.13
N ASN A 15 -1.40 -7.99 -5.17
CA ASN A 15 -1.00 -7.50 -3.86
C ASN A 15 0.22 -6.56 -3.95
N ILE A 16 1.19 -6.82 -4.84
CA ILE A 16 2.32 -5.90 -5.10
C ILE A 16 1.81 -4.53 -5.55
N GLU A 17 0.95 -4.53 -6.58
CA GLU A 17 0.40 -3.32 -7.20
C GLU A 17 -0.51 -2.54 -6.23
N PHE A 18 -1.29 -3.27 -5.42
CA PHE A 18 -2.10 -2.67 -4.37
C PHE A 18 -1.24 -1.99 -3.32
N THR A 19 -0.19 -2.67 -2.86
CA THR A 19 0.69 -2.15 -1.80
C THR A 19 1.48 -0.92 -2.27
N SER A 20 1.99 -0.91 -3.51
CA SER A 20 2.67 0.26 -4.10
C SER A 20 1.73 1.45 -4.24
N THR A 21 0.57 1.25 -4.88
CA THR A 21 -0.41 2.32 -5.14
C THR A 21 -0.96 2.89 -3.84
N TYR A 22 -1.16 2.05 -2.83
CA TYR A 22 -1.61 2.48 -1.50
C TYR A 22 -0.53 3.29 -0.77
N SER A 23 0.74 2.86 -0.82
CA SER A 23 1.87 3.59 -0.24
C SER A 23 2.02 4.98 -0.86
N ASP A 24 2.00 5.06 -2.18
CA ASP A 24 2.14 6.32 -2.91
C ASP A 24 1.02 7.30 -2.57
N ARG A 25 -0.22 6.81 -2.49
CA ARG A 25 -1.36 7.66 -2.14
C ARG A 25 -1.24 8.22 -0.72
N GLN A 26 -0.78 7.43 0.23
CA GLN A 26 -0.58 7.92 1.59
C GLN A 26 0.57 8.92 1.69
N ARG A 27 1.70 8.68 1.01
CA ARG A 27 2.81 9.66 0.92
C ARG A 27 2.33 10.97 0.29
N PHE A 28 1.49 10.90 -0.73
CA PHE A 28 0.92 12.08 -1.36
C PHE A 28 0.01 12.87 -0.41
N VAL A 29 -0.88 12.20 0.31
CA VAL A 29 -1.76 12.84 1.31
C VAL A 29 -0.93 13.53 2.40
N LEU A 30 0.11 12.86 2.91
CA LEU A 30 1.03 13.45 3.90
C LEU A 30 1.73 14.71 3.36
N ARG A 31 2.21 14.65 2.12
CA ARG A 31 2.87 15.80 1.46
C ARG A 31 1.93 16.99 1.32
N ILE A 32 0.71 16.76 0.84
CA ILE A 32 -0.31 17.82 0.70
C ILE A 32 -0.68 18.41 2.06
N PHE A 33 -0.84 17.57 3.09
CA PHE A 33 -1.16 18.03 4.44
C PHE A 33 -0.04 18.91 5.03
N ASN A 34 1.22 18.48 4.92
CA ASN A 34 2.37 19.26 5.36
C ASN A 34 2.48 20.59 4.59
N MET A 35 2.26 20.57 3.27
CA MET A 35 2.27 21.77 2.44
C MET A 35 1.15 22.74 2.82
N GLY A 36 -0.05 22.23 3.14
CA GLY A 36 -1.16 23.03 3.66
C GLY A 36 -0.82 23.69 5.00
N ILE A 37 -0.28 22.94 5.96
CA ILE A 37 0.15 23.48 7.26
C ILE A 37 1.20 24.59 7.08
N LEU A 38 2.18 24.40 6.19
CA LEU A 38 3.21 25.39 5.91
C LEU A 38 2.62 26.66 5.31
N ALA A 39 1.71 26.53 4.33
CA ALA A 39 1.02 27.66 3.74
C ALA A 39 0.16 28.42 4.76
N PHE A 40 -0.54 27.72 5.66
CA PHE A 40 -1.28 28.36 6.75
C PHE A 40 -0.36 29.06 7.76
N SER A 41 0.78 28.46 8.06
CA SER A 41 1.75 29.02 9.00
C SER A 41 2.40 30.29 8.44
N SER A 42 2.76 30.30 7.15
CA SER A 42 3.31 31.50 6.49
C SER A 42 2.25 32.60 6.33
N ALA A 43 1.01 32.23 5.96
CA ALA A 43 -0.11 33.17 5.86
C ALA A 43 -0.49 33.79 7.20
N GLY A 44 -0.41 33.03 8.31
CA GLY A 44 -0.66 33.54 9.66
C GLY A 44 0.32 34.65 10.07
N ILE A 45 1.61 34.50 9.70
CA ILE A 45 2.65 35.50 10.00
C ILE A 45 2.46 36.76 9.13
N MET A 46 2.20 36.60 7.84
CA MET A 46 1.99 37.74 6.93
C MET A 46 0.67 38.47 7.19
N GLY A 47 -0.34 37.76 7.71
CA GLY A 47 -1.67 38.29 8.00
C GLY A 47 -1.80 39.05 9.31
N TRP A 48 -0.74 39.22 10.12
CA TRP A 48 -0.81 39.76 11.48
C TRP A 48 -1.69 41.02 11.63
N LYS A 49 -1.58 41.96 10.67
CA LYS A 49 -2.34 43.23 10.64
C LYS A 49 -3.85 43.05 10.42
N ILE A 50 -4.27 41.93 9.82
CA ILE A 50 -5.68 41.57 9.59
C ILE A 50 -6.26 40.88 10.84
N TRP A 51 -5.42 40.14 11.57
CA TRP A 51 -5.82 39.35 12.73
C TRP A 51 -6.11 40.22 13.97
N GLU A 52 -5.52 41.42 14.02
CA GLU A 52 -5.77 42.42 15.05
C GLU A 52 -7.25 42.89 15.09
N ASN A 53 -7.90 42.95 13.93
CA ASN A 53 -9.31 43.36 13.82
C ASN A 53 -10.31 42.21 14.06
N LEU A 54 -9.86 40.94 13.99
CA LEU A 54 -10.72 39.76 14.05
C LEU A 54 -10.12 38.62 14.92
N PRO A 55 -9.83 38.88 16.21
CA PRO A 55 -9.14 37.91 17.08
C PRO A 55 -9.95 36.65 17.36
N LEU A 56 -11.28 36.69 17.28
CA LEU A 56 -12.13 35.50 17.45
C LEU A 56 -11.98 34.52 16.28
N ILE A 57 -11.92 35.03 15.05
CA ILE A 57 -11.76 34.19 13.84
C ILE A 57 -10.37 33.55 13.84
N ALA A 58 -9.37 34.34 14.24
CA ALA A 58 -8.01 33.87 14.46
C ALA A 58 -7.93 32.65 15.40
N CYS A 59 -8.55 32.75 16.58
CA CYS A 59 -8.58 31.66 17.55
C CYS A 59 -9.27 30.40 17.02
N ILE A 60 -10.39 30.55 16.29
CA ILE A 60 -11.12 29.42 15.70
C ILE A 60 -10.25 28.70 14.66
N VAL A 61 -9.54 29.44 13.80
CA VAL A 61 -8.65 28.86 12.78
C VAL A 61 -7.49 28.12 13.43
N ILE A 62 -6.85 28.71 14.44
CA ILE A 62 -5.74 28.07 15.17
C ILE A 62 -6.23 26.80 15.89
N ALA A 63 -7.39 26.85 16.55
CA ALA A 63 -7.99 25.68 17.19
C ALA A 63 -8.29 24.57 16.17
N GLY A 64 -8.84 24.92 15.00
CA GLY A 64 -9.11 23.99 13.92
C GLY A 64 -7.84 23.32 13.38
N ILE A 65 -6.78 24.08 13.13
CA ILE A 65 -5.49 23.53 12.66
C ILE A 65 -4.83 22.65 13.73
N SER A 66 -4.93 23.05 15.01
CA SER A 66 -4.38 22.28 16.14
C SER A 66 -5.09 20.93 16.29
N LEU A 67 -6.42 20.92 16.14
CA LEU A 67 -7.22 19.71 16.15
C LEU A 67 -6.92 18.82 14.92
N LEU A 68 -6.76 19.41 13.74
CA LEU A 68 -6.32 18.69 12.53
C LEU A 68 -4.94 18.05 12.70
N ARG A 69 -3.98 18.75 13.32
CA ARG A 69 -2.66 18.17 13.67
C ARG A 69 -2.79 16.99 14.64
N LEU A 70 -3.72 17.06 15.59
CA LEU A 70 -3.98 15.97 16.53
C LEU A 70 -4.61 14.73 15.85
N LEU A 71 -5.45 14.96 14.84
CA LEU A 71 -6.09 13.91 14.04
C LEU A 71 -5.19 13.35 12.94
N GLN A 72 -4.13 14.08 12.55
CA GLN A 72 -3.13 13.66 11.56
C GLN A 72 -2.63 12.21 11.78
N PRO A 73 -2.16 11.79 12.97
CA PRO A 73 -1.66 10.42 13.18
C PRO A 73 -2.75 9.33 13.15
N HIS A 74 -4.03 9.70 13.23
CA HIS A 74 -5.15 8.76 13.14
C HIS A 74 -5.65 8.58 11.70
N LEU A 75 -5.53 9.63 10.87
CA LEU A 75 -5.98 9.64 9.48
C LEU A 75 -4.86 9.32 8.48
N ILE A 76 -3.62 9.65 8.82
CA ILE A 76 -2.44 9.47 8.00
C ILE A 76 -1.56 8.41 8.66
N MET A 77 -1.21 7.38 7.88
CA MET A 77 -0.31 6.32 8.34
C MET A 77 1.01 6.92 8.83
N ASN A 78 1.41 6.51 10.02
CA ASN A 78 2.67 6.93 10.63
C ASN A 78 3.86 6.42 9.80
N GLU A 79 5.03 7.05 9.90
CA GLU A 79 6.26 6.63 9.20
C GLU A 79 6.61 5.16 9.46
N LYS A 80 6.34 4.66 10.67
CA LYS A 80 6.47 3.23 11.01
C LYS A 80 5.56 2.34 10.18
N GLN A 81 4.31 2.73 10.00
CA GLN A 81 3.37 1.98 9.19
C GLN A 81 3.75 2.06 7.71
N LEU A 82 4.24 3.22 7.25
CA LEU A 82 4.74 3.37 5.88
C LEU A 82 5.95 2.46 5.62
N LYS A 83 6.86 2.36 6.58
CA LYS A 83 7.98 1.42 6.53
C LYS A 83 7.49 -0.04 6.51
N ASN A 84 6.52 -0.39 7.36
CA ASN A 84 5.91 -1.72 7.33
C ASN A 84 5.26 -2.01 5.97
N LEU A 85 4.68 -1.02 5.32
CA LEU A 85 4.08 -1.15 3.99
C LEU A 85 5.14 -1.38 2.89
N ASP A 86 6.29 -0.69 2.97
CA ASP A 86 7.42 -0.94 2.09
C ASP A 86 8.00 -2.36 2.31
N ASP A 87 8.06 -2.82 3.56
CA ASP A 87 8.48 -4.19 3.90
C ASP A 87 7.48 -5.23 3.36
N ILE A 88 6.16 -4.97 3.45
CA ILE A 88 5.11 -5.79 2.83
C ILE A 88 5.29 -5.83 1.30
N HIS A 89 5.59 -4.69 0.67
CA HIS A 89 5.80 -4.64 -0.78
C HIS A 89 7.00 -5.49 -1.20
N ARG A 90 8.13 -5.36 -0.48
CA ARG A 90 9.33 -6.18 -0.72
C ARG A 90 9.06 -7.66 -0.54
N PHE A 91 8.32 -8.02 0.50
CA PHE A 91 7.91 -9.40 0.73
C PHE A 91 7.09 -9.94 -0.45
N TYR A 92 6.06 -9.20 -0.90
CA TYR A 92 5.23 -9.66 -2.01
C TYR A 92 6.01 -9.75 -3.33
N ALA A 93 7.00 -8.88 -3.55
CA ALA A 93 7.90 -8.97 -4.69
C ALA A 93 8.77 -10.25 -4.67
N ASP A 94 9.39 -10.57 -3.53
CA ASP A 94 10.14 -11.84 -3.38
C ASP A 94 9.21 -13.05 -3.51
N TYR A 95 8.02 -12.98 -2.92
CA TYR A 95 6.99 -14.03 -2.99
C TYR A 95 6.56 -14.30 -4.44
N TYR A 96 6.28 -13.25 -5.22
CA TYR A 96 5.95 -13.36 -6.64
C TYR A 96 7.07 -14.03 -7.42
N ASN A 97 8.32 -13.59 -7.24
CA ASN A 97 9.47 -14.17 -7.95
C ASN A 97 9.64 -15.67 -7.64
N ARG A 98 9.41 -16.09 -6.40
CA ARG A 98 9.47 -17.50 -5.99
C ARG A 98 8.36 -18.34 -6.63
N ILE A 99 7.13 -17.81 -6.71
CA ILE A 99 6.01 -18.50 -7.37
C ILE A 99 6.22 -18.54 -8.89
N GLU A 100 6.72 -17.46 -9.49
CA GLU A 100 7.02 -17.42 -10.92
C GLU A 100 8.10 -18.45 -11.29
N LYS A 101 9.17 -18.55 -10.49
CA LYS A 101 10.17 -19.62 -10.64
C LYS A 101 9.54 -21.02 -10.52
N LEU A 102 8.70 -21.23 -9.51
CA LEU A 102 7.99 -22.51 -9.33
C LEU A 102 7.09 -22.84 -10.53
N TRP A 103 6.43 -21.84 -11.10
CA TRP A 103 5.60 -21.98 -12.29
C TRP A 103 6.41 -22.41 -13.52
N TYR A 104 7.54 -21.75 -13.78
CA TYR A 104 8.44 -22.11 -14.87
C TYR A 104 9.05 -23.51 -14.70
N ASP A 105 9.48 -23.86 -13.49
CA ASP A 105 10.05 -25.19 -13.21
C ASP A 105 9.00 -26.30 -13.39
N PHE A 106 7.72 -26.02 -13.06
CA PHE A 106 6.61 -26.95 -13.25
C PHE A 106 6.23 -27.11 -14.73
N GLU A 107 6.10 -26.02 -15.50
CA GLU A 107 5.78 -26.05 -16.93
C GLU A 107 6.90 -26.70 -17.77
N SER A 108 8.16 -26.46 -17.39
CA SER A 108 9.31 -27.10 -18.06
C SER A 108 9.49 -28.59 -17.72
N GLY A 109 8.62 -29.17 -16.89
CA GLY A 109 8.68 -30.57 -16.48
C GLY A 109 9.89 -30.91 -15.60
N ARG A 110 10.58 -29.92 -15.04
CA ARG A 110 11.79 -30.12 -14.21
C ARG A 110 11.47 -30.63 -12.81
N ILE A 111 10.24 -30.43 -12.33
CA ILE A 111 9.78 -30.85 -11.00
C ILE A 111 8.49 -31.65 -11.11
N THR A 112 8.33 -32.64 -10.22
CA THR A 112 7.11 -33.45 -10.14
C THR A 112 6.00 -32.71 -9.38
N GLU A 113 4.74 -33.13 -9.55
CA GLU A 113 3.60 -32.50 -8.86
C GLU A 113 3.73 -32.55 -7.33
N GLU A 114 4.31 -33.62 -6.77
CA GLU A 114 4.57 -33.73 -5.33
C GLU A 114 5.63 -32.73 -4.85
N GLN A 115 6.71 -32.54 -5.62
CA GLN A 115 7.75 -31.57 -5.30
C GLN A 115 7.20 -30.13 -5.40
N ALA A 116 6.42 -29.84 -6.45
CA ALA A 116 5.76 -28.56 -6.61
C ALA A 116 4.80 -28.26 -5.45
N THR A 117 4.07 -29.26 -4.98
CA THR A 117 3.16 -29.14 -3.82
C THR A 117 3.90 -28.80 -2.54
N LYS A 118 5.03 -29.47 -2.25
CA LYS A 118 5.85 -29.17 -1.06
C LYS A 118 6.40 -27.75 -1.08
N VAL A 119 6.93 -27.32 -2.23
CA VAL A 119 7.47 -25.95 -2.38
C VAL A 119 6.36 -24.91 -2.26
N PHE A 120 5.19 -25.18 -2.87
CA PHE A 120 4.02 -24.33 -2.78
C PHE A 120 3.57 -24.10 -1.33
N PHE A 121 3.42 -25.16 -0.52
CA PHE A 121 3.03 -25.00 0.88
C PHE A 121 4.12 -24.33 1.73
N LYS A 122 5.40 -24.54 1.40
CA LYS A 122 6.51 -23.83 2.06
C LYS A 122 6.44 -22.32 1.79
N ILE A 123 6.14 -21.93 0.56
CA ILE A 123 5.95 -20.53 0.17
C ILE A 123 4.72 -19.97 0.88
N LYS A 124 3.58 -20.68 0.86
CA LYS A 124 2.33 -20.26 1.50
C LYS A 124 2.47 -20.05 3.01
N LYS A 125 3.32 -20.83 3.69
CA LYS A 125 3.60 -20.64 5.11
C LYS A 125 4.20 -19.25 5.40
N LEU A 126 5.00 -18.69 4.49
CA LEU A 126 5.57 -17.36 4.63
C LEU A 126 4.48 -16.27 4.59
N GLU A 127 3.38 -16.50 3.88
CA GLU A 127 2.26 -15.55 3.82
C GLU A 127 1.56 -15.43 5.19
N THR A 128 1.48 -16.53 5.95
CA THR A 128 0.93 -16.54 7.31
C THR A 128 1.70 -15.63 8.25
N ASP A 129 3.03 -15.56 8.11
CA ASP A 129 3.90 -14.78 9.00
C ASP A 129 3.74 -13.27 8.77
N ILE A 130 3.38 -12.84 7.55
CA ILE A 130 3.20 -11.42 7.23
C ILE A 130 1.74 -10.93 7.37
N ASN A 131 0.78 -11.85 7.39
CA ASN A 131 -0.64 -11.55 7.56
C ASN A 131 -0.96 -10.65 8.77
N PRO A 132 -0.36 -10.82 9.98
CA PRO A 132 -0.59 -9.90 11.09
C PRO A 132 -0.10 -8.47 10.82
N ILE A 133 1.06 -8.32 10.15
CA ILE A 133 1.63 -7.01 9.78
C ILE A 133 0.70 -6.30 8.78
N ILE A 134 0.14 -7.06 7.84
CA ILE A 134 -0.85 -6.55 6.87
C ILE A 134 -2.14 -6.12 7.58
N ALA A 135 -2.65 -6.94 8.51
CA ALA A 135 -3.87 -6.63 9.25
C ALA A 135 -3.72 -5.37 10.13
N GLU A 136 -2.54 -5.18 10.73
CA GLU A 136 -2.22 -3.99 11.52
C GLU A 136 -2.08 -2.73 10.65
N THR A 137 -1.48 -2.87 9.47
CA THR A 137 -1.14 -1.75 8.58
C THR A 137 -2.32 -1.34 7.69
N ILE A 138 -3.11 -2.30 7.21
CA ILE A 138 -4.19 -2.09 6.23
C ILE A 138 -5.54 -2.39 6.88
N ARG A 139 -6.03 -1.44 7.69
CA ARG A 139 -7.34 -1.57 8.38
C ARG A 139 -8.55 -1.59 7.45
N SER A 140 -8.45 -0.96 6.27
CA SER A 140 -9.55 -0.94 5.28
C SER A 140 -8.99 -0.88 3.88
N LYS A 141 -9.47 -1.78 3.01
CA LYS A 141 -9.10 -1.83 1.59
C LYS A 141 -10.12 -1.01 0.77
N PRO A 142 -9.79 0.20 0.32
CA PRO A 142 -10.73 1.01 -0.48
C PRO A 142 -11.03 0.33 -1.82
N LYS A 143 -12.31 0.07 -2.10
CA LYS A 143 -12.80 -0.66 -3.29
C LYS A 143 -12.31 -0.08 -4.61
N GLY A 144 -12.11 1.25 -4.68
CA GLY A 144 -11.59 1.93 -5.87
C GLY A 144 -10.14 1.57 -6.21
N ILE A 145 -9.27 1.46 -5.19
CA ILE A 145 -7.87 1.07 -5.39
C ILE A 145 -7.80 -0.40 -5.81
N VAL A 146 -8.58 -1.26 -5.16
CA VAL A 146 -8.67 -2.69 -5.51
C VAL A 146 -9.10 -2.87 -6.98
N LYS A 147 -10.14 -2.16 -7.42
CA LYS A 147 -10.61 -2.25 -8.82
C LYS A 147 -9.55 -1.79 -9.83
N LYS A 148 -8.82 -0.71 -9.52
CA LYS A 148 -7.73 -0.20 -10.37
C LYS A 148 -6.58 -1.20 -10.46
N CYS A 149 -6.14 -1.74 -9.31
CA CYS A 149 -5.04 -2.69 -9.25
C CYS A 149 -5.40 -4.01 -9.97
N LYS A 150 -6.67 -4.44 -9.90
CA LYS A 150 -7.15 -5.60 -10.65
C LYS A 150 -7.01 -5.38 -12.16
N LYS A 151 -7.45 -4.23 -12.66
CA LYS A 151 -7.32 -3.88 -14.08
C LYS A 151 -5.86 -3.87 -14.55
N ASN A 152 -4.95 -3.24 -13.78
CA ASN A 152 -3.52 -3.21 -14.08
C ASN A 152 -2.90 -4.62 -14.08
N THR A 153 -3.31 -5.46 -13.13
CA THR A 153 -2.83 -6.85 -13.04
C THR A 153 -3.30 -7.65 -14.25
N ASP A 154 -4.59 -7.58 -14.59
CA ASP A 154 -5.17 -8.29 -15.73
C ASP A 154 -4.50 -7.86 -17.05
N GLU A 155 -4.16 -6.57 -17.20
CA GLU A 155 -3.45 -6.03 -18.36
C GLU A 155 -1.99 -6.54 -18.44
N TYR A 156 -1.28 -6.60 -17.31
CA TYR A 156 0.06 -7.19 -17.25
C TYR A 156 0.06 -8.66 -17.68
N PHE A 157 -0.90 -9.44 -17.19
CA PHE A 157 -1.01 -10.86 -17.55
C PHE A 157 -1.29 -11.08 -19.03
N LYS A 158 -2.15 -10.24 -19.64
CA LYS A 158 -2.38 -10.25 -21.08
C LYS A 158 -1.10 -9.97 -21.87
N LEU A 159 -0.29 -9.00 -21.45
CA LEU A 159 0.93 -8.63 -22.15
C LEU A 159 2.04 -9.68 -22.02
N VAL A 160 2.22 -10.26 -20.82
CA VAL A 160 3.35 -11.16 -20.53
C VAL A 160 3.06 -12.60 -20.91
N PHE A 161 1.83 -13.06 -20.70
CA PHE A 161 1.47 -14.47 -20.89
C PHE A 161 0.53 -14.71 -22.08
N ASN A 162 0.12 -13.65 -22.78
CA ASN A 162 -0.71 -13.71 -23.98
C ASN A 162 -2.02 -14.51 -23.79
N THR A 163 -2.59 -14.44 -22.58
CA THR A 163 -3.83 -15.10 -22.14
C THR A 163 -5.01 -14.13 -22.16
#